data_AF-A0A094QN52-F1
#
_entry.id   AF-A0A094QN52-F1
#
_cell.length_a   1.000
_cell.length_b   1.000
_cell.length_c   1.000
_cell.angle_alpha   90.00
_cell.angle_beta   90.00
_cell.angle_gamma   90.00
#
_symmetry.space_group_name_H-M   'P 1'
#
loop_
_entity.id
_entity.type
_entity.pdbx_description
1 polymer ?
#
loop_
_entity_poly.entity_id
_entity_poly.type
_entity_poly.pdbx_seq_one_letter_code
_entity_poly.pdbx_strand_id
1 'polypeptide(L)' 'MTETKTTADFWFDPICPWAWIASRWMLEVEQVRPVTTNWHVMSLAVLNDGRELPEKYI' A
#
# COMPACT_ATOMS: atom_id res chain seq x y z
N MET A 1 -23.12 16.00 -13.52
CA MET A 1 -21.75 15.82 -14.01
C MET A 1 -21.18 14.60 -13.30
N THR A 2 -20.77 13.57 -14.01
CA THR A 2 -20.06 12.43 -13.41
C THR A 2 -18.68 12.90 -12.97
N GLU A 3 -18.37 12.73 -11.69
CA GLU A 3 -17.08 13.07 -11.11
C GLU A 3 -16.02 12.09 -11.60
N THR A 4 -14.96 12.59 -12.24
CA THR A 4 -13.85 11.75 -12.71
C THR A 4 -13.06 11.26 -11.51
N LYS A 5 -13.04 9.94 -11.28
CA LYS A 5 -12.26 9.35 -10.20
C LYS A 5 -10.78 9.30 -10.55
N THR A 6 -9.91 9.68 -9.62
CA THR A 6 -8.47 9.46 -9.71
C THR A 6 -8.13 8.03 -9.29
N THR A 7 -7.22 7.36 -10.00
CA THR A 7 -6.72 6.04 -9.59
C THR A 7 -5.52 6.19 -8.65
N ALA A 8 -5.53 5.47 -7.54
CA ALA A 8 -4.39 5.32 -6.63
C ALA A 8 -3.84 3.90 -6.70
N ASP A 9 -2.66 3.71 -7.28
CA ASP A 9 -1.98 2.42 -7.28
C ASP A 9 -1.33 2.16 -5.91
N PHE A 10 -1.73 1.06 -5.27
CA PHE A 10 -1.35 0.73 -3.90
C PHE A 10 -0.61 -0.61 -3.86
N TRP A 11 0.69 -0.58 -3.60
CA TRP A 11 1.50 -1.79 -3.38
C TRP A 11 1.45 -2.22 -1.91
N PHE A 12 1.05 -3.47 -1.69
CA PHE A 12 0.78 -3.99 -0.36
C PHE A 12 1.53 -5.30 -0.08
N ASP A 13 2.25 -5.33 1.04
CA ASP A 13 2.79 -6.56 1.65
C ASP A 13 2.13 -6.75 3.03
N PRO A 14 1.49 -7.91 3.30
CA PRO A 14 0.84 -8.19 4.58
C PRO A 14 1.73 -8.12 5.82
N ILE A 15 3.06 -8.30 5.68
CA ILE A 15 4.02 -8.25 6.79
C ILE A 15 4.38 -6.79 7.14
N CYS A 16 4.19 -5.85 6.21
CA CYS A 16 4.56 -4.45 6.42
C CYS A 16 3.51 -3.72 7.31
N PRO A 17 3.85 -3.32 8.54
CA PRO A 17 2.89 -2.63 9.41
C PRO A 17 2.47 -1.26 8.85
N TRP A 18 3.35 -0.61 8.10
CA TRP A 18 3.08 0.68 7.47
C TRP A 18 2.10 0.54 6.30
N ALA A 19 2.28 -0.48 5.47
CA ALA A 19 1.35 -0.77 4.38
C ALA A 19 -0.03 -1.16 4.94
N TRP A 20 -0.09 -1.87 6.09
CA TRP A 20 -1.35 -2.14 6.78
C TRP A 20 -2.09 -0.85 7.16
N ILE A 21 -1.44 0.04 7.91
CA ILE A 21 -2.03 1.31 8.35
C ILE A 21 -2.49 2.15 7.16
N ALA A 22 -1.62 2.31 6.16
CA ALA A 22 -1.95 3.06 4.95
C ALA A 22 -3.11 2.41 4.17
N SER A 23 -3.21 1.07 4.12
CA SER A 23 -4.33 0.40 3.45
C SER A 23 -5.66 0.70 4.12
N ARG A 24 -5.70 0.73 5.46
CA ARG A 24 -6.93 1.06 6.21
C ARG A 24 -7.34 2.50 5.96
N TRP A 25 -6.36 3.42 5.99
CA TRP A 25 -6.61 4.82 5.65
C TRP A 25 -7.13 5.00 4.22
N MET A 26 -6.56 4.30 3.23
CA MET A 26 -6.99 4.42 1.84
C MET A 26 -8.46 3.98 1.64
N LEU A 27 -8.90 2.94 2.36
CA LEU A 27 -10.32 2.52 2.35
C LEU A 27 -11.26 3.59 2.94
N GLU A 28 -10.82 4.36 3.93
CA GLU A 28 -11.59 5.51 4.44
C GLU A 28 -11.61 6.66 3.43
N VAL A 29 -10.49 6.91 2.74
CA VAL A 29 -10.40 7.96 1.71
C VAL A 29 -11.35 7.71 0.55
N GLU A 30 -11.49 6.47 0.08
CA GLU A 30 -12.43 6.11 -1.00
C GLU A 30 -13.89 6.45 -0.67
N GLN A 31 -14.25 6.48 0.62
CA GLN A 31 -15.62 6.82 1.05
C GLN A 31 -15.89 8.32 0.97
N VAL A 32 -14.86 9.17 1.03
CA VAL A 32 -15.00 10.64 1.15
C VAL A 32 -14.32 11.44 0.04
N ARG A 33 -13.69 10.79 -0.94
CA ARG A 33 -13.02 11.42 -2.08
C ARG A 33 -13.29 10.64 -3.38
N PRO A 34 -13.27 11.29 -4.55
CA PRO A 34 -13.41 10.62 -5.85
C PRO A 34 -12.10 9.90 -6.24
N VAL A 35 -11.73 8.89 -5.47
CA VAL A 35 -10.54 8.06 -5.71
C VAL A 35 -10.98 6.59 -5.76
N THR A 36 -10.30 5.79 -6.58
CA THR A 36 -10.40 4.33 -6.59
C THR A 36 -9.00 3.74 -6.45
N THR A 37 -8.84 2.75 -5.60
CA THR A 37 -7.58 2.07 -5.34
C THR A 37 -7.41 0.90 -6.29
N ASN A 38 -6.25 0.84 -6.94
CA ASN A 38 -5.80 -0.31 -7.70
C ASN A 38 -4.74 -1.06 -6.87
N TRP A 39 -5.04 -2.28 -6.47
CA TRP A 39 -4.20 -3.03 -5.54
C TRP A 39 -3.15 -3.86 -6.28
N HIS A 40 -1.91 -3.73 -5.81
CA HIS A 40 -0.77 -4.49 -6.29
C HIS A 40 -0.15 -5.26 -5.13
N VAL A 41 0.15 -6.53 -5.32
CA VAL A 41 0.95 -7.28 -4.34
C VAL A 41 2.41 -6.88 -4.48
N MET A 42 3.08 -6.65 -3.37
CA MET A 42 4.53 -6.47 -3.30
C MET A 42 5.13 -7.37 -2.22
N SER A 43 6.46 -7.48 -2.20
CA SER A 43 7.18 -8.22 -1.16
C SER A 43 8.34 -7.40 -0.64
N LEU A 44 8.37 -7.16 0.67
CA LEU A 44 9.50 -6.59 1.39
C LEU A 44 10.70 -7.53 1.35
N ALA A 45 10.48 -8.85 1.38
CA ALA A 45 11.56 -9.82 1.26
C ALA A 45 12.29 -9.68 -0.08
N VAL A 46 11.53 -9.57 -1.19
CA VAL A 46 12.12 -9.31 -2.52
C VAL A 46 12.73 -7.91 -2.60
N LEU A 47 12.08 -6.88 -2.04
CA LEU A 47 12.61 -5.51 -2.04
C LEU A 47 13.95 -5.41 -1.32
N ASN A 48 14.13 -6.20 -0.27
CA ASN A 48 15.32 -6.19 0.57
C ASN A 48 16.33 -7.29 0.23
N ASP A 49 16.08 -8.09 -0.80
CA ASP A 49 17.00 -9.14 -1.22
C ASP A 49 18.40 -8.54 -1.50
N GLY A 50 19.43 -9.18 -0.94
CA GLY A 50 20.82 -8.71 -0.99
C GLY A 50 21.17 -7.46 -0.17
N ARG A 51 20.26 -6.93 0.67
CA ARG A 51 20.55 -5.82 1.58
C ARG A 51 20.97 -6.30 2.96
N GLU A 52 21.94 -5.62 3.56
CA GLU A 52 22.21 -5.79 4.99
C GLU A 52 21.11 -5.07 5.80
N LEU A 53 20.39 -5.85 6.61
CA LEU A 53 19.32 -5.36 7.48
C LEU A 53 19.74 -5.47 8.95
N PRO A 54 19.25 -4.58 9.83
CA PRO A 54 19.34 -4.78 11.27
C PRO A 54 18.71 -6.12 11.68
N GLU A 55 19.28 -6.81 12.67
CA GLU A 55 18.85 -8.16 13.10
C GLU A 55 17.33 -8.28 13.36
N LYS A 56 16.72 -7.22 13.90
CA LYS A 56 15.27 -7.17 14.14
C LYS A 56 14.38 -7.17 12.89
N TYR A 57 14.96 -7.08 11.70
CA TYR A 57 14.27 -7.03 10.40
C TYR A 57 14.74 -8.10 9.42
N ILE A 58 15.61 -9.02 9.87
CA ILE A 58 15.94 -10.26 9.16
C ILE A 58 14.78 -11.25 9.37
#